data_AF-A0A847MDM3-F1
#
_entry.id   AF-A0A847MDM3-F1
#
_cell.length_a   1.000
_cell.length_b   1.000
_cell.length_c   1.000
_cell.angle_alpha   90.00
_cell.angle_beta   90.00
_cell.angle_gamma   90.00
#
_symmetry.space_group_name_H-M   'P 1'
#
loop_
_entity.id
_entity.type
_entity.pdbx_description
1 polymer ?
#
loop_
_entity_poly.entity_id
_entity_poly.type
_entity_poly.pdbx_seq_one_letter_code
_entity_poly.pdbx_strand_id
1 'polypeptide(L)'
;MDGQEIILSRKTSFLTFFLTTCSHCQVESASLNKVFHKYHESKELQILAVAPRMDSRENLMKFIDEYQITYPILHDQENQVIKLYGVIAVPHNIFIDREGKVKRVITVRLIW
;
A
#
# COMPACT_ATOMS: atom_id res chain seq x y z
N MET A 1 -0.22 12.94 -5.04
CA MET A 1 -0.63 14.34 -4.78
C MET A 1 -0.71 14.43 -3.27
N ASP A 2 0.14 15.11 -2.55
CA ASP A 2 1.16 16.09 -2.90
C ASP A 2 2.54 15.45 -2.71
N GLY A 3 3.62 16.09 -3.14
CA GLY A 3 4.99 15.55 -3.09
C GLY A 3 5.55 15.45 -1.66
N GLN A 4 4.83 14.82 -0.74
CA GLN A 4 5.19 14.70 0.66
C GLN A 4 6.24 13.60 0.83
N GLU A 5 7.39 13.96 1.36
CA GLU A 5 8.38 12.98 1.81
C GLU A 5 7.84 12.17 2.97
N ILE A 6 7.98 10.84 2.87
CA ILE A 6 7.55 9.90 3.89
C ILE A 6 8.78 9.24 4.50
N ILE A 7 8.99 9.50 5.79
CA ILE A 7 10.08 8.91 6.56
C ILE A 7 9.60 7.59 7.16
N LEU A 8 10.24 6.49 6.78
CA LEU A 8 9.91 5.14 7.28
C LEU A 8 10.47 4.85 8.69
N SER A 9 11.51 5.58 9.12
CA SER A 9 12.05 5.45 10.47
C SER A 9 11.18 6.18 11.50
N ARG A 10 11.21 5.72 12.76
CA ARG A 10 10.42 6.21 13.92
C ARG A 10 8.96 5.76 13.98
N LYS A 11 8.44 5.07 12.96
CA LYS A 11 7.10 4.45 12.98
C LYS A 11 7.17 3.03 12.43
N THR A 12 6.29 2.15 12.92
CA THR A 12 6.07 0.88 12.24
C THR A 12 5.32 1.19 10.95
N SER A 13 5.76 0.63 9.82
CA SER A 13 5.12 0.88 8.53
C SER A 13 4.61 -0.41 7.91
N PHE A 14 3.41 -0.36 7.36
CA PHE A 14 2.83 -1.39 6.52
C PHE A 14 2.74 -0.84 5.10
N LEU A 15 3.64 -1.31 4.23
CA LEU A 15 3.72 -0.93 2.83
C LEU A 15 3.02 -2.01 2.01
N THR A 16 1.96 -1.64 1.29
CA THR A 16 1.18 -2.57 0.46
C THR A 16 1.18 -2.10 -0.99
N PHE A 17 1.51 -3.00 -1.90
CA PHE A 17 1.49 -2.74 -3.34
C PHE A 17 0.31 -3.46 -3.95
N PHE A 18 -0.44 -2.75 -4.79
CA PHE A 18 -1.71 -3.24 -5.33
C PHE A 18 -1.93 -2.79 -6.78
N LEU A 19 -2.97 -3.36 -7.39
CA LEU A 19 -3.57 -2.87 -8.63
C LEU A 19 -5.06 -2.65 -8.41
N THR A 20 -5.64 -1.61 -9.02
CA THR A 20 -7.08 -1.35 -8.91
C THR A 20 -7.93 -2.51 -9.47
N THR A 21 -7.38 -3.28 -10.40
CA THR A 21 -8.02 -4.42 -11.09
C THR A 21 -7.69 -5.78 -10.46
N CYS A 22 -6.95 -5.81 -9.36
CA CYS A 22 -6.57 -7.04 -8.66
C CYS A 22 -7.65 -7.46 -7.65
N SER A 23 -8.37 -8.56 -7.91
CA SER A 23 -9.46 -9.05 -7.06
C SER A 23 -9.03 -9.33 -5.61
N HIS A 24 -7.85 -9.92 -5.41
CA HIS A 24 -7.31 -10.16 -4.07
C HIS A 24 -7.00 -8.85 -3.33
N CYS A 25 -6.54 -7.83 -4.04
CA CYS A 25 -6.24 -6.51 -3.49
C CYS A 25 -7.53 -5.77 -3.09
N GLN A 26 -8.58 -5.91 -3.90
CA GLN A 26 -9.93 -5.39 -3.61
C GLN A 26 -10.49 -6.01 -2.32
N VAL A 27 -10.38 -7.33 -2.15
CA VAL A 27 -10.79 -8.03 -0.92
C VAL A 27 -9.98 -7.57 0.29
N GLU A 28 -8.67 -7.37 0.14
CA GLU A 28 -7.79 -6.90 1.21
C GLU A 28 -8.14 -5.48 1.70
N SER A 29 -8.65 -4.62 0.80
CA SER A 29 -8.93 -3.21 1.07
C SER A 29 -9.88 -2.99 2.25
N ALA A 30 -10.92 -3.82 2.40
CA ALA A 30 -11.84 -3.74 3.54
C ALA A 30 -11.14 -4.02 4.88
N SER A 31 -10.14 -4.91 4.88
CA SER A 31 -9.33 -5.18 6.07
C SER A 31 -8.39 -4.02 6.36
N LEU A 32 -7.80 -3.42 5.33
CA LEU A 32 -6.92 -2.26 5.48
C LEU A 32 -7.65 -1.03 6.01
N ASN A 33 -8.88 -0.77 5.59
CA ASN A 33 -9.72 0.28 6.17
C ASN A 33 -9.87 0.09 7.69
N LYS A 34 -10.17 -1.13 8.15
CA LYS A 34 -10.28 -1.43 9.60
C LYS A 34 -8.97 -1.18 10.34
N VAL A 35 -7.84 -1.59 9.76
CA VAL A 35 -6.52 -1.35 10.35
C VAL A 35 -6.23 0.15 10.40
N PHE A 36 -6.49 0.88 9.32
CA PHE A 36 -6.29 2.32 9.27
C PHE A 36 -7.10 3.03 10.36
N HIS A 37 -8.41 2.77 10.43
CA HIS A 37 -9.28 3.33 11.46
C HIS A 37 -8.77 3.07 12.88
N LYS A 38 -8.23 1.88 13.15
CA LYS A 38 -7.72 1.53 14.47
C LYS A 38 -6.41 2.25 14.86
N TYR A 39 -5.51 2.50 13.91
CA TYR A 39 -4.13 2.91 14.22
C TYR A 39 -3.72 4.30 13.72
N HIS A 40 -4.49 4.93 12.83
CA HIS A 40 -4.10 6.21 12.21
C HIS A 40 -3.91 7.35 13.24
N GLU A 41 -4.71 7.38 14.32
CA GLU A 41 -4.61 8.42 15.35
C GLU A 41 -3.42 8.23 16.29
N SER A 42 -3.10 6.98 16.67
CA SER A 42 -2.00 6.71 17.61
C SER A 42 -0.61 6.97 17.01
N LYS A 43 -0.53 7.09 15.67
CA LYS A 43 0.71 7.25 14.89
C LYS A 43 1.71 6.10 15.08
N GLU A 44 1.29 4.98 15.68
CA GLU A 44 2.15 3.81 15.93
C GLU A 44 2.36 2.98 14.67
N LEU A 45 1.37 2.98 13.78
CA LEU A 45 1.39 2.30 12.49
C LEU A 45 1.07 3.30 11.37
N GLN A 46 1.89 3.29 10.34
CA GLN A 46 1.65 4.01 9.10
C GLN A 46 1.32 3.00 8.00
N ILE A 47 0.19 3.20 7.31
CA ILE A 47 -0.17 2.43 6.11
C ILE A 47 0.22 3.23 4.89
N LEU A 48 0.94 2.59 3.96
CA LEU A 48 1.36 3.14 2.69
C LEU A 48 0.89 2.22 1.57
N ALA A 49 -0.23 2.56 0.93
CA ALA A 49 -0.70 1.82 -0.24
C ALA A 49 -0.10 2.41 -1.51
N VAL A 50 0.65 1.64 -2.27
CA VAL A 50 1.37 2.08 -3.47
C VAL A 50 0.75 1.44 -4.71
N ALA A 51 0.21 2.29 -5.58
CA ALA A 51 -0.28 1.90 -6.90
C ALA A 51 0.80 2.19 -7.96
N PRO A 52 1.02 1.29 -8.93
CA PRO A 52 1.98 1.49 -10.01
C PRO A 52 1.47 2.48 -11.06
N ARG A 53 2.38 2.99 -11.88
CA ARG A 53 2.13 3.90 -13.01
C ARG A 53 0.95 3.49 -13.92
N MET A 54 0.73 2.19 -14.08
CA MET A 54 -0.32 1.69 -14.98
C MET A 54 -1.74 1.94 -14.47
N ASP A 55 -1.92 2.16 -13.17
CA ASP A 55 -3.19 2.59 -12.63
C ASP A 55 -3.38 4.08 -12.89
N SER A 56 -4.24 4.39 -13.86
CA SER A 56 -4.58 5.77 -14.17
C SER A 56 -5.17 6.46 -12.93
N ARG A 57 -5.02 7.78 -12.87
CA ARG A 57 -5.66 8.58 -11.83
C ARG A 57 -7.16 8.31 -11.73
N GLU A 58 -7.83 8.16 -12.86
CA GLU A 58 -9.26 7.86 -12.92
C GLU A 58 -9.58 6.51 -12.29
N ASN A 59 -8.80 5.47 -12.60
CA ASN A 59 -8.98 4.14 -12.01
C ASN A 59 -8.77 4.18 -10.49
N LEU A 60 -7.77 4.94 -10.01
CA LEU A 60 -7.54 5.11 -8.59
C LEU A 60 -8.71 5.81 -7.90
N MET A 61 -9.27 6.87 -8.50
CA MET A 61 -10.44 7.54 -7.94
C MET A 61 -11.65 6.60 -7.89
N LYS A 62 -11.91 5.84 -8.97
CA LYS A 62 -12.98 4.83 -8.98
C LYS A 62 -12.78 3.77 -7.91
N PHE A 63 -11.55 3.29 -7.72
CA PHE A 63 -11.22 2.33 -6.68
C PHE A 63 -11.45 2.90 -5.27
N ILE A 64 -11.08 4.15 -5.03
CA ILE A 64 -11.34 4.85 -3.76
C ILE A 64 -12.83 4.90 -3.48
N ASP A 65 -13.63 5.28 -4.47
CA ASP A 65 -15.08 5.44 -4.34
C ASP A 65 -15.78 4.07 -4.20
N GLU A 66 -15.41 3.07 -5.00
CA GLU A 66 -16.05 1.74 -5.00
C GLU A 66 -15.75 0.97 -3.71
N TYR A 67 -14.51 0.98 -3.25
CA TYR A 67 -14.06 0.23 -2.06
C TYR A 67 -14.03 1.07 -0.79
N GLN A 68 -14.51 2.32 -0.86
CA GLN A 68 -14.59 3.27 0.26
C GLN A 68 -13.25 3.37 1.00
N ILE A 69 -12.18 3.60 0.24
CA ILE A 69 -10.82 3.59 0.78
C ILE A 69 -10.61 4.78 1.71
N THR A 70 -10.21 4.51 2.94
CA THR A 70 -9.97 5.55 3.96
C THR A 70 -8.49 5.77 4.26
N TYR A 71 -7.61 4.87 3.81
CA TYR A 71 -6.15 4.98 3.94
C TYR A 71 -5.52 5.74 2.77
N PRO A 72 -4.34 6.36 2.96
CA PRO A 72 -3.67 7.11 1.89
C PRO A 72 -3.12 6.18 0.80
N ILE A 73 -3.35 6.56 -0.46
CA ILE A 73 -2.78 5.92 -1.66
C ILE A 73 -1.69 6.81 -2.27
N LEU A 74 -0.54 6.22 -2.54
CA LEU A 74 0.58 6.79 -3.27
C LEU A 74 0.60 6.22 -4.68
N HIS A 75 0.58 7.09 -5.69
CA HIS A 75 0.70 6.69 -7.08
C HIS A 75 2.17 6.81 -7.51
N ASP A 76 2.84 5.67 -7.69
CA ASP A 76 4.22 5.56 -8.16
C ASP A 76 4.29 5.72 -9.68
N GLN A 77 4.18 6.96 -10.14
CA GLN A 77 4.06 7.32 -11.56
C GLN A 77 5.26 6.91 -12.42
N GLU A 78 6.42 6.65 -11.81
CA GLU A 78 7.64 6.22 -12.49
C GLU A 78 8.04 4.77 -12.17
N ASN A 79 7.20 4.06 -11.41
CA ASN A 79 7.47 2.71 -10.87
C ASN A 79 8.81 2.63 -10.11
N GLN A 80 9.30 3.72 -9.53
CA GLN A 80 10.59 3.74 -8.83
C GLN A 80 10.52 2.94 -7.53
N VAL A 81 9.44 3.10 -6.76
CA VAL A 81 9.22 2.38 -5.50
C VAL A 81 8.90 0.91 -5.77
N ILE A 82 8.07 0.63 -6.78
CA ILE A 82 7.75 -0.72 -7.25
C ILE A 82 9.03 -1.49 -7.59
N LYS A 83 9.96 -0.87 -8.34
CA LYS A 83 11.26 -1.46 -8.69
C LYS A 83 12.17 -1.60 -7.48
N LEU A 84 12.26 -0.57 -6.63
CA LEU A 84 13.11 -0.56 -5.43
C LEU A 84 12.79 -1.74 -4.50
N TYR A 85 11.52 -2.09 -4.36
CA TYR A 85 11.07 -3.21 -3.54
C TYR A 85 10.94 -4.54 -4.30
N GLY A 86 11.32 -4.60 -5.59
CA GLY A 86 11.32 -5.83 -6.37
C GLY A 86 9.92 -6.45 -6.55
N VAL A 87 8.88 -5.62 -6.64
CA VAL A 87 7.49 -6.10 -6.69
C VAL A 87 7.19 -6.67 -8.07
N ILE A 88 6.95 -7.99 -8.14
CA ILE A 88 6.62 -8.72 -9.38
C ILE A 88 5.18 -9.27 -9.41
N ALA A 89 4.47 -9.23 -8.28
CA ALA A 89 3.10 -9.70 -8.14
C ALA A 89 2.40 -8.92 -7.02
N VAL A 90 1.08 -8.79 -7.09
CA VAL A 90 0.25 -8.10 -6.09
C VAL A 90 -0.91 -9.00 -5.61
N PRO A 91 -1.42 -8.82 -4.37
CA PRO A 91 -0.91 -7.89 -3.36
C PRO A 91 0.47 -8.29 -2.84
N HIS A 92 1.31 -7.28 -2.59
CA HIS A 92 2.64 -7.43 -2.01
C HIS A 92 2.74 -6.56 -0.76
N ASN A 93 2.85 -7.18 0.40
CA ASN A 93 2.78 -6.52 1.68
C ASN A 93 4.11 -6.62 2.42
N ILE A 94 4.62 -5.51 2.91
CA ILE A 94 5.90 -5.40 3.60
C ILE A 94 5.67 -4.72 4.94
N PHE A 95 6.07 -5.39 6.01
CA PHE A 95 6.10 -4.83 7.35
C PHE A 95 7.52 -4.35 7.67
N ILE A 96 7.62 -3.09 8.07
CA ILE A 96 8.87 -2.40 8.39
C ILE A 96 8.78 -1.91 9.84
N ASP A 97 9.80 -2.19 10.64
CA ASP A 97 9.86 -1.73 12.04
C ASP A 97 10.25 -0.25 12.16
N ARG A 98 10.27 0.26 13.40
CA ARG A 98 10.62 1.66 13.72
C ARG A 98 12.08 2.03 13.40
N GLU A 99 12.95 1.04 13.16
CA GLU A 99 14.34 1.26 12.72
C GLU A 99 14.45 1.31 11.20
N GLY A 100 13.34 1.14 10.47
CA GLY A 100 13.33 1.07 9.01
C GLY A 100 13.74 -0.29 8.45
N LYS A 101 13.77 -1.35 9.28
CA LYS A 101 14.15 -2.70 8.84
C LYS A 101 12.91 -3.49 8.43
N VAL A 102 12.99 -4.15 7.27
CA VAL A 102 11.97 -5.10 6.81
C VAL A 102 11.93 -6.29 7.79
N LYS A 103 10.78 -6.52 8.40
CA LYS A 103 10.55 -7.65 9.30
C LYS A 103 9.79 -8.80 8.65
N ARG A 104 8.92 -8.50 7.69
CA ARG A 104 8.13 -9.52 7.00
C ARG A 104 7.74 -9.05 5.62
N VAL A 105 7.75 -9.98 4.68
CA VAL A 105 7.17 -9.82 3.35
C VAL A 105 6.09 -10.89 3.18
N ILE A 106 4.91 -10.50 2.71
CA ILE A 106 3.79 -11.38 2.42
C ILE A 106 3.35 -11.04 1.01
N THR A 107 3.54 -11.98 0.09
CA THR A 107 3.04 -11.87 -1.27
C THR A 107 2.05 -12.99 -1.45
N VAL A 108 0.86 -12.70 -1.98
CA VAL A 108 -0.03 -13.78 -2.41
C VAL A 108 0.69 -14.53 -3.52
N ARG A 109 1.10 -15.77 -3.21
CA ARG A 109 1.81 -16.61 -4.14
C ARG A 109 0.78 -17.16 -5.12
N LEU A 110 0.92 -16.83 -6.40
CA LEU A 110 0.29 -17.58 -7.49
C LEU A 110 0.82 -19.00 -7.40
N ILE A 111 0.10 -19.87 -6.68
CA ILE A 111 0.21 -21.30 -6.89
C ILE A 111 -0.58 -21.52 -8.18
N TRP A 112 0.14 -21.79 -9.26
CA TRP A 112 -0.42 -22.18 -10.55
C TRP A 112 -1.27 -23.44 -10.40
#